data_AF-A0A6A6V5W9-F1
#
_entry.id   AF-A0A6A6V5W9-F1
#
_cell.length_a   1.000
_cell.length_b   1.000
_cell.length_c   1.000
_cell.angle_alpha   90.00
_cell.angle_beta   90.00
_cell.angle_gamma   90.00
#
_symmetry.space_group_name_H-M   'P 1'
#
loop_
_entity.id
_entity.type
_entity.pdbx_description
1 polymer ?
#
loop_
_entity_poly.entity_id
_entity_poly.type
_entity_poly.pdbx_seq_one_letter_code
_entity_poly.pdbx_strand_id
1 'polypeptide(L)'
;MRVTLTASPTEFWVFVQWIYHGSYNLPSGVSHVDLWILGDKLEALKFKNYAMAKLLCQHASEGERRLLRPNHLDRAFEETSTESHLRKFMSDYLVSYYPDTDRFAGETSAWIEVFQKHGFAWTASLQLRNELPNEKKALKSQKEYFDKGK
;
A
#
# COMPACT_ATOMS: atom_id res chain seq x y z
N MET A 1 17.46 27.55 -0.91
CA MET A 1 17.31 26.20 -0.34
C MET A 1 16.90 25.26 -1.46
N ARG A 2 17.72 24.25 -1.81
CA ARG A 2 17.34 23.22 -2.78
C ARG A 2 16.83 22.01 -1.99
N VAL A 3 15.64 21.52 -2.33
CA VAL A 3 15.08 20.28 -1.78
C VAL A 3 15.31 19.19 -2.83
N THR A 4 16.04 18.14 -2.48
CA THR A 4 16.23 16.98 -3.34
C THR A 4 15.21 15.93 -2.92
N LEU A 5 14.22 15.66 -3.78
CA LEU A 5 13.24 14.61 -3.56
C LEU A 5 13.80 13.29 -4.12
N THR A 6 13.66 12.19 -3.37
CA THR A 6 13.98 10.83 -3.86
C THR A 6 12.90 10.27 -4.79
N ALA A 7 11.89 11.07 -5.12
CA ALA A 7 10.76 10.67 -5.95
C ALA A 7 11.16 10.68 -7.42
N SER A 8 10.61 9.76 -8.20
CA SER A 8 10.77 9.82 -9.65
C SER A 8 10.12 11.10 -10.20
N PRO A 9 10.61 11.65 -11.33
CA PRO A 9 9.96 12.78 -11.98
C PRO A 9 8.47 12.53 -12.27
N THR A 10 8.10 11.28 -12.56
CA THR A 10 6.72 10.86 -12.80
C THR A 10 5.86 10.89 -11.53
N GLU A 11 6.37 10.39 -10.40
CA GLU A 11 5.67 10.47 -9.10
C GLU A 11 5.42 11.93 -8.71
N PHE A 12 6.44 12.79 -8.87
CA PHE A 12 6.31 14.22 -8.57
C PHE A 12 5.33 14.91 -9.52
N TRP A 13 5.35 14.57 -10.81
CA TRP A 13 4.36 15.09 -11.76
C TRP A 13 2.92 14.75 -11.36
N VAL A 14 2.67 13.53 -10.87
CA VAL A 14 1.34 13.13 -10.38
C VAL A 14 0.91 13.97 -9.18
N PHE A 15 1.83 14.29 -8.27
CA PHE A 15 1.56 15.21 -7.17
C PHE A 15 1.17 16.61 -7.68
N VAL A 16 1.89 17.14 -8.67
CA VAL A 16 1.56 18.43 -9.31
C VAL A 16 0.16 18.37 -9.95
N GLN A 17 -0.15 17.32 -10.70
CA GLN A 17 -1.50 17.14 -11.28
C GLN A 17 -2.58 17.16 -10.21
N TRP A 18 -2.36 16.48 -9.08
CA TRP A 18 -3.30 16.47 -7.97
C TRP A 18 -3.49 17.85 -7.35
N ILE A 19 -2.44 18.66 -7.22
CA ILE A 19 -2.57 20.04 -6.72
C ILE A 19 -3.53 20.85 -7.60
N TYR A 20 -3.37 20.77 -8.92
CA TYR A 20 -4.17 21.59 -9.85
C TYR A 20 -5.59 21.07 -10.06
N HIS A 21 -5.80 19.76 -10.02
CA HIS A 21 -7.07 19.13 -10.41
C HIS A 21 -7.83 18.49 -9.23
N GLY A 22 -7.24 18.44 -8.04
CA GLY A 22 -7.77 17.72 -6.88
C GLY A 22 -7.84 16.19 -7.07
N SER A 23 -7.32 15.68 -8.19
CA SER A 23 -7.36 14.29 -8.59
C SER A 23 -6.20 13.98 -9.53
N TYR A 24 -5.87 12.69 -9.70
CA TYR A 24 -4.84 12.26 -10.63
C TYR A 24 -5.25 10.94 -11.31
N ASN A 25 -4.71 10.75 -12.51
CA ASN A 25 -4.71 9.47 -13.20
C ASN A 25 -3.37 8.79 -12.94
N LEU A 26 -3.37 7.48 -12.71
CA LEU A 26 -2.17 6.76 -12.33
C LEU A 26 -1.41 6.31 -13.59
N PRO A 27 -0.24 6.91 -13.91
CA PRO A 27 0.54 6.50 -15.07
C PRO A 27 1.12 5.09 -14.89
N SER A 28 1.56 4.48 -15.99
CA SER A 28 2.25 3.19 -15.94
C SER A 28 3.53 3.30 -15.10
N GLY A 29 3.79 2.28 -14.27
CA GLY A 29 4.98 2.23 -13.42
C GLY A 29 4.89 3.03 -12.12
N VAL A 30 3.81 3.78 -11.87
CA VAL A 30 3.57 4.43 -10.57
C VAL A 30 2.44 3.70 -9.85
N SER A 31 2.64 3.40 -8.57
CA SER A 31 1.62 2.82 -7.70
C SER A 31 1.07 3.86 -6.73
N HIS A 32 -0.14 3.64 -6.22
CA HIS A 32 -0.67 4.49 -5.15
C HIS A 32 0.12 4.35 -3.83
N VAL A 33 0.90 3.29 -3.66
CA VAL A 33 1.85 3.12 -2.54
C VAL A 33 2.95 4.16 -2.64
N ASP A 34 3.52 4.33 -3.83
CA ASP A 34 4.58 5.32 -4.11
C ASP A 34 4.07 6.74 -3.87
N LEU A 35 2.84 7.03 -4.30
CA LEU A 35 2.21 8.33 -4.10
C LEU A 35 1.88 8.59 -2.63
N TRP A 36 1.50 7.56 -1.87
CA TRP A 36 1.31 7.69 -0.43
C TRP A 36 2.63 8.04 0.26
N ILE A 37 3.71 7.31 -0.07
CA ILE A 37 5.06 7.56 0.47
C ILE A 37 5.53 8.97 0.10
N LEU A 38 5.30 9.40 -1.14
CA LEU A 38 5.60 10.76 -1.58
C LEU A 38 4.82 11.79 -0.76
N GLY A 39 3.53 11.57 -0.55
CA GLY A 39 2.69 12.45 0.27
C GLY A 39 3.16 12.55 1.72
N ASP A 40 3.66 11.45 2.27
CA ASP A 40 4.26 11.43 3.61
C ASP A 40 5.55 12.25 3.66
N LYS A 41 6.45 12.06 2.70
CA LYS A 41 7.72 12.80 2.58
C LYS A 41 7.52 14.30 2.33
N LEU A 42 6.47 14.68 1.62
CA LEU A 42 6.11 16.07 1.36
C LEU A 42 5.26 16.71 2.46
N GLU A 43 4.94 15.97 3.53
CA GLU A 43 3.99 16.37 4.57
C GLU A 43 2.62 16.79 4.00
N ALA A 44 2.28 16.27 2.82
CA ALA A 44 1.08 16.61 2.07
C ALA A 44 -0.09 15.72 2.50
N LEU A 45 -0.61 15.95 3.71
CA LEU A 45 -1.67 15.14 4.34
C LEU A 45 -2.85 14.81 3.42
N LYS A 46 -3.40 15.81 2.73
CA LYS A 46 -4.55 15.63 1.83
C LYS A 46 -4.22 14.74 0.64
N PHE A 47 -3.01 14.86 0.09
CA PHE A 47 -2.54 14.01 -1.00
C PHE A 47 -2.32 12.58 -0.53
N LYS A 48 -1.67 12.42 0.63
CA LYS A 48 -1.44 11.13 1.29
C LYS A 48 -2.76 10.38 1.53
N ASN A 49 -3.76 11.05 2.09
CA ASN A 49 -5.08 10.47 2.31
C ASN A 49 -5.81 10.17 0.99
N TYR A 50 -5.64 11.00 -0.05
CA TYR A 50 -6.20 10.71 -1.37
C TYR A 50 -5.56 9.46 -1.98
N ALA A 51 -4.25 9.29 -1.87
CA ALA A 51 -3.55 8.07 -2.31
C ALA A 51 -4.03 6.83 -1.55
N MET A 52 -4.24 6.93 -0.23
CA MET A 52 -4.83 5.85 0.58
C MET A 52 -6.26 5.51 0.14
N ALA A 53 -7.09 6.52 -0.14
CA ALA A 53 -8.45 6.31 -0.65
C ALA A 53 -8.44 5.51 -1.96
N LYS A 54 -7.51 5.86 -2.87
CA LYS A 54 -7.34 5.16 -4.14
C LYS A 54 -6.82 3.73 -3.95
N LEU A 55 -5.86 3.49 -3.04
CA LEU A 55 -5.44 2.14 -2.66
C LEU A 55 -6.63 1.29 -2.19
N LEU A 56 -7.43 1.82 -1.28
CA LEU A 56 -8.59 1.11 -0.75
C LEU A 56 -9.62 0.80 -1.85
N CYS A 57 -9.94 1.76 -2.72
CA CYS A 57 -10.87 1.52 -3.82
C CYS A 57 -10.35 0.46 -4.82
N GLN A 58 -9.07 0.50 -5.16
CA GLN A 58 -8.42 -0.45 -6.07
C GLN A 58 -8.46 -1.88 -5.53
N HIS A 59 -8.38 -2.04 -4.20
CA HIS A 59 -8.29 -3.35 -3.56
C HIS A 59 -9.62 -3.85 -2.96
N ALA A 60 -10.60 -2.96 -2.77
CA ALA A 60 -11.95 -3.30 -2.33
C ALA A 60 -12.91 -3.60 -3.49
N SER A 61 -12.73 -2.97 -4.66
CA SER A 61 -13.63 -3.16 -5.79
C SER A 61 -13.31 -4.43 -6.59
N GLU A 62 -14.35 -5.06 -7.15
CA GLU A 62 -14.19 -6.26 -7.99
C GLU A 62 -13.69 -5.93 -9.41
N GLY A 63 -13.71 -4.65 -9.83
CA GLY A 63 -13.46 -4.22 -11.20
C GLY A 63 -11.98 -4.03 -11.56
N GLU A 64 -11.30 -3.03 -10.99
CA GLU A 64 -9.90 -2.72 -11.31
C GLU A 64 -8.95 -3.22 -10.22
N ARG A 65 -8.87 -4.55 -10.08
CA ARG A 65 -7.91 -5.18 -9.18
C ARG A 65 -6.51 -5.07 -9.77
N ARG A 66 -5.76 -4.03 -9.43
CA ARG A 66 -4.30 -4.10 -9.61
C ARG A 66 -3.73 -5.00 -8.51
N LEU A 67 -2.92 -5.98 -8.93
CA LEU A 67 -2.32 -6.95 -8.05
C LEU A 67 -1.27 -6.30 -7.15
N LEU A 68 -1.30 -6.60 -5.85
CA LEU A 68 -0.22 -6.24 -4.94
C LEU A 68 1.01 -7.08 -5.29
N ARG A 69 2.20 -6.48 -5.27
CA ARG A 69 3.47 -7.13 -5.61
C ARG A 69 4.42 -7.04 -4.40
N PRO A 70 5.41 -7.93 -4.29
CA PRO A 70 6.37 -7.93 -3.17
C PRO A 70 7.05 -6.57 -2.99
N ASN A 71 7.44 -5.91 -4.08
CA ASN A 71 8.08 -4.60 -4.05
C ASN A 71 7.22 -3.49 -3.44
N HIS A 72 5.89 -3.56 -3.57
CA HIS A 72 4.99 -2.60 -2.93
C HIS A 72 5.03 -2.74 -1.40
N LEU A 73 5.07 -3.97 -0.91
CA LEU A 73 5.21 -4.25 0.52
C LEU A 73 6.59 -3.81 1.02
N ASP A 74 7.63 -4.18 0.29
CA ASP A 74 9.01 -3.84 0.65
C ASP A 74 9.20 -2.33 0.79
N ARG A 75 8.81 -1.55 -0.24
CA ARG A 75 8.87 -0.09 -0.19
C ARG A 75 8.04 0.50 0.96
N ALA A 76 6.82 0.00 1.19
CA ALA A 76 6.00 0.49 2.30
C ALA A 76 6.69 0.30 3.65
N PHE A 77 7.42 -0.80 3.83
CA PHE A 77 8.12 -1.13 5.07
C PHE A 77 9.53 -0.55 5.17
N GLU A 78 10.16 -0.14 4.07
CA GLU A 78 11.45 0.57 4.13
C GLU A 78 11.27 2.08 4.28
N GLU A 79 10.26 2.66 3.62
CA GLU A 79 10.19 4.11 3.40
C GLU A 79 9.23 4.84 4.34
N THR A 80 8.57 4.14 5.26
CA THR A 80 7.60 4.76 6.19
C THR A 80 7.92 4.43 7.65
N SER A 81 7.35 5.14 8.62
CA SER A 81 7.48 4.78 10.04
C SER A 81 6.72 3.49 10.38
N THR A 82 7.08 2.82 11.48
CA THR A 82 6.38 1.61 11.97
C THR A 82 4.89 1.85 12.25
N GLU A 83 4.56 3.07 12.68
CA GLU A 83 3.18 3.51 12.98
C GLU A 83 2.42 4.02 11.75
N SER A 84 3.00 3.88 10.54
CA SER A 84 2.36 4.41 9.34
C SER A 84 1.06 3.67 9.02
N HIS A 85 0.03 4.43 8.65
CA HIS A 85 -1.23 3.82 8.21
C HIS A 85 -1.06 2.99 6.92
N LEU A 86 -0.02 3.26 6.12
CA LEU A 86 0.33 2.43 4.97
C LEU A 86 0.78 1.03 5.38
N ARG A 87 1.67 0.91 6.37
CA ARG A 87 2.06 -0.41 6.90
C ARG A 87 0.87 -1.13 7.51
N LYS A 88 0.04 -0.43 8.31
CA LYS A 88 -1.19 -0.99 8.89
C LYS A 88 -2.13 -1.53 7.79
N PHE A 89 -2.35 -0.77 6.73
CA PHE A 89 -3.15 -1.21 5.58
C PHE A 89 -2.56 -2.45 4.91
N MET A 90 -1.25 -2.44 4.61
CA MET A 90 -0.57 -3.57 3.96
C MET A 90 -0.66 -4.85 4.80
N SER A 91 -0.41 -4.76 6.11
CA SER A 91 -0.54 -5.89 7.03
C SER A 91 -1.97 -6.41 7.11
N ASP A 92 -2.96 -5.53 7.27
CA ASP A 92 -4.37 -5.92 7.31
C ASP A 92 -4.80 -6.57 5.99
N TYR A 93 -4.33 -6.06 4.84
CA TYR A 93 -4.61 -6.62 3.51
C TYR A 93 -4.00 -8.01 3.31
N LEU A 94 -2.73 -8.20 3.70
CA LEU A 94 -2.06 -9.50 3.63
C LEU A 94 -2.77 -10.54 4.48
N VAL A 95 -3.09 -10.20 5.73
CA VAL A 95 -3.78 -11.10 6.66
C VAL A 95 -5.17 -11.51 6.14
N SER A 96 -5.84 -10.62 5.39
CA SER A 96 -7.21 -10.84 4.93
C SER A 96 -7.29 -11.65 3.63
N TYR A 97 -6.30 -11.47 2.74
CA TYR A 97 -6.42 -11.99 1.37
C TYR A 97 -5.28 -12.90 0.94
N TYR A 98 -4.09 -12.89 1.55
CA TYR A 98 -2.99 -13.73 1.06
C TYR A 98 -3.28 -15.22 1.34
N PRO A 99 -3.00 -16.18 0.42
CA PRO A 99 -2.30 -16.04 -0.87
C PRO A 99 -3.23 -15.99 -2.11
N ASP A 100 -4.33 -15.24 -2.08
CA ASP A 100 -5.27 -15.14 -3.21
C ASP A 100 -4.58 -14.64 -4.51
N THR A 101 -4.41 -15.52 -5.48
CA THR A 101 -3.70 -15.24 -6.74
C THR A 101 -4.38 -14.18 -7.60
N ASP A 102 -5.66 -13.88 -7.36
CA ASP A 102 -6.38 -12.79 -8.04
C ASP A 102 -6.08 -11.41 -7.41
N ARG A 103 -5.29 -11.39 -6.34
CA ARG A 103 -4.97 -10.18 -5.56
C ARG A 103 -3.48 -9.94 -5.40
N PHE A 104 -2.66 -10.98 -5.52
CA PHE A 104 -1.21 -10.91 -5.39
C PHE A 104 -0.54 -11.35 -6.69
N ALA A 105 0.47 -10.59 -7.11
CA ALA A 105 1.34 -10.89 -8.24
C ALA A 105 2.77 -11.12 -7.76
N GLY A 106 3.60 -11.65 -8.65
CA GLY A 106 5.01 -11.93 -8.38
C GLY A 106 5.24 -13.36 -7.91
N GLU A 107 6.50 -13.76 -7.91
CA GLU A 107 6.90 -15.11 -7.53
C GLU A 107 6.80 -15.31 -6.02
N THR A 108 6.43 -16.53 -5.61
CA THR A 108 6.38 -16.91 -4.19
C THR A 108 7.71 -16.70 -3.48
N SER A 109 8.83 -16.94 -4.17
CA SER A 109 10.20 -16.69 -3.67
C SER A 109 10.40 -15.23 -3.24
N ALA A 110 9.99 -14.28 -4.09
CA ALA A 110 10.08 -12.86 -3.79
C ALA A 110 9.18 -12.44 -2.62
N TRP A 111 7.99 -13.05 -2.48
CA TRP A 111 7.16 -12.84 -1.30
C TRP A 111 7.81 -13.36 -0.02
N ILE A 112 8.39 -14.56 -0.06
CA ILE A 112 9.10 -15.16 1.08
C ILE A 112 10.25 -14.26 1.53
N GLU A 113 11.04 -13.73 0.58
CA GLU A 113 12.16 -12.83 0.87
C GLU A 113 11.69 -11.57 1.61
N VAL A 114 10.66 -10.90 1.11
CA VAL A 114 10.10 -9.68 1.74
C VAL A 114 9.53 -9.99 3.12
N PHE A 115 8.86 -11.14 3.29
CA PHE A 115 8.33 -11.55 4.59
C PHE A 115 9.43 -11.82 5.62
N GLN A 116 10.51 -12.50 5.21
CA GLN A 116 11.67 -12.75 6.08
C GLN A 116 12.36 -11.45 6.46
N LYS A 117 12.59 -10.56 5.48
CA LYS A 117 13.26 -9.26 5.66
C LYS A 117 12.56 -8.40 6.70
N HIS A 118 11.23 -8.33 6.66
CA HIS A 118 10.44 -7.46 7.55
C HIS A 118 9.91 -8.17 8.80
N GLY A 119 10.44 -9.36 9.11
CA GLY A 119 10.09 -10.06 10.34
C GLY A 119 8.62 -10.47 10.42
N PHE A 120 7.98 -10.74 9.27
CA PHE A 120 6.64 -11.33 9.23
C PHE A 120 6.72 -12.83 9.60
N ALA A 121 7.04 -13.10 10.87
CA ALA A 121 7.01 -14.43 11.47
C ALA A 121 5.63 -15.11 11.34
N TRP A 122 4.58 -14.32 11.08
CA TRP A 122 3.19 -14.72 10.80
C TRP A 122 3.00 -15.60 9.55
N THR A 123 4.00 -15.74 8.68
CA THR A 123 3.94 -16.68 7.54
C THR A 123 3.78 -18.14 7.99
N ALA A 124 4.31 -18.52 9.16
CA ALA A 124 4.07 -19.84 9.78
C ALA A 124 2.62 -20.01 10.30
N SER A 125 1.95 -18.90 10.65
CA SER A 125 0.57 -18.90 11.17
C SER A 125 -0.48 -19.04 10.07
N LEU A 126 -0.14 -18.73 8.82
CA LEU A 126 -1.06 -18.86 7.67
C LEU A 126 -1.28 -20.33 7.28
N GLN A 127 -0.30 -21.21 7.50
CA GLN A 127 -0.48 -22.67 7.36
C GLN A 127 -1.51 -23.20 8.38
N LEU A 128 -1.51 -22.70 9.62
CA LEU A 128 -2.51 -22.99 10.65
C LEU A 128 -3.89 -22.38 10.36
N ARG A 129 -3.95 -21.23 9.66
CA ARG A 129 -5.23 -20.59 9.33
C ARG A 129 -6.00 -21.31 8.23
N ASN A 130 -5.33 -22.02 7.33
CA ASN A 130 -5.99 -22.88 6.35
C ASN A 130 -6.77 -24.05 6.98
N GLU A 131 -6.59 -24.32 8.27
CA GLU A 131 -7.32 -25.36 9.03
C GLU A 131 -8.54 -24.81 9.79
N LEU A 132 -8.75 -23.49 9.84
CA LEU A 132 -9.88 -22.87 10.56
C LEU A 132 -10.96 -22.36 9.58
N PRO A 133 -12.26 -22.50 9.92
CA PRO A 133 -13.34 -22.11 9.05
C PRO A 133 -13.27 -20.62 8.65
N ASN A 134 -13.54 -20.44 7.36
CA ASN A 134 -13.26 -19.31 6.48
C ASN A 134 -14.04 -18.03 6.83
N GLU A 135 -13.67 -17.32 7.90
CA GLU A 135 -14.04 -15.92 8.06
C GLU A 135 -12.90 -15.03 7.53
N LYS A 136 -12.94 -14.71 6.23
CA LYS A 136 -12.12 -13.64 5.66
C LYS A 136 -12.46 -12.34 6.40
N LYS A 137 -11.53 -11.84 7.22
CA LYS A 137 -11.71 -10.54 7.88
C LYS A 137 -11.83 -9.46 6.81
N ALA A 138 -12.93 -8.73 6.78
CA ALA A 138 -13.09 -7.61 5.88
C ALA A 138 -12.07 -6.52 6.24
N LEU A 139 -11.53 -5.82 5.23
CA LEU A 139 -10.73 -4.62 5.45
C LEU A 139 -11.53 -3.60 6.26
N LYS A 140 -10.82 -2.85 7.12
CA LYS A 140 -11.44 -1.78 7.92
C LYS A 140 -11.88 -0.63 7.02
N SER A 141 -12.76 0.22 7.54
CA SER A 141 -13.23 1.41 6.83
C SER A 141 -12.10 2.40 6.52
N GLN A 142 -12.27 3.26 5.51
CA GLN A 142 -11.28 4.29 5.13
C GLN A 142 -10.80 5.14 6.31
N LYS A 143 -11.69 5.44 7.27
CA LYS A 143 -11.37 6.25 8.45
C LYS A 143 -10.25 5.67 9.33
N GLU A 144 -10.03 4.35 9.27
CA GLU A 144 -9.00 3.65 10.05
C GLU A 144 -7.59 3.73 9.47
N TYR A 145 -7.48 4.16 8.21
CA TYR A 145 -6.22 4.25 7.46
C TYR A 145 -5.89 5.68 7.03
N PHE A 146 -6.76 6.65 7.33
CA PHE A 146 -6.51 8.05 7.01
C PHE A 146 -5.84 8.74 8.19
N ASP A 147 -4.82 9.53 7.89
CA ASP A 147 -4.21 10.40 8.88
C ASP A 147 -5.17 11.54 9.22
N LYS A 148 -5.31 11.81 10.52
CA LYS A 148 -5.98 13.00 11.03
C LYS A 148 -4.97 14.14 11.08
N GLY A 149 -5.36 15.31 10.57
CA GLY A 149 -4.51 16.50 10.71
C GLY A 149 -4.23 16.78 12.18
N LYS A 150 -2.98 17.18 12.46
CA LYS A 150 -2.64 17.78 13.75
C LYS A 150 -3.28 19.16 13.86
#